data_AF-T0M4L3-F1
#
_entry.id   AF-T0M4L3-F1
#
_cell.length_a   1.000
_cell.length_b   1.000
_cell.length_c   1.000
_cell.angle_alpha   90.00
_cell.angle_beta   90.00
_cell.angle_gamma   90.00
#
_symmetry.space_group_name_H-M   'P 1'
#
loop_
_entity.id
_entity.type
_entity.pdbx_description
1 polymer ?
#
loop_
_entity_poly.entity_id
_entity_poly.type
_entity_poly.pdbx_seq_one_letter_code
_entity_poly.pdbx_strand_id
1 'polypeptide(L)'
;MKNFGFFSGNPMELLPELDKEKHVPRFQNTMVLIDHFFKVKSVGTVALGFVLGGQVEKHQKLICSYADKEVQVRSIQVQDEDQESAQSGVRVGLALKNIDSDELERGMFLSDTPFQYLSSFNGKLEISPFSKLNVDEVQEIFVSDEMRYQRGMVDKSSVQLEKPILKIKNTLVVSTPNRSPRIFGRIRIG
;
A
#
# COMPACT_ATOMS: atom_id res chain seq x y z
N MET A 1 -10.62 24.35 -0.52
CA MET A 1 -10.41 23.89 -1.91
C MET A 1 -9.37 24.74 -2.63
N LYS A 2 -8.15 24.92 -2.10
CA LYS A 2 -7.17 25.83 -2.72
C LYS A 2 -6.37 25.23 -3.89
N ASN A 3 -6.49 23.91 -4.13
CA ASN A 3 -5.70 23.17 -5.13
C ASN A 3 -6.58 22.34 -6.09
N PHE A 4 -7.83 22.75 -6.35
CA PHE A 4 -8.70 22.05 -7.30
C PHE A 4 -9.02 23.00 -8.46
N GLY A 5 -8.76 22.56 -9.69
CA GLY A 5 -9.28 23.19 -10.90
C GLY A 5 -10.68 22.67 -11.21
N PHE A 6 -11.54 23.52 -11.77
CA PHE A 6 -12.82 23.10 -12.30
C PHE A 6 -12.72 23.02 -13.82
N PHE A 7 -12.95 21.83 -14.38
CA PHE A 7 -13.07 21.65 -15.81
C PHE A 7 -14.50 21.97 -16.25
N SER A 8 -14.65 22.88 -17.21
CA SER A 8 -15.94 23.35 -17.72
C SER A 8 -16.12 23.13 -19.23
N GLY A 9 -15.18 22.40 -19.86
CA GLY A 9 -15.25 22.01 -21.27
C GLY A 9 -16.22 20.84 -21.52
N ASN A 10 -16.31 20.44 -22.78
CA ASN A 10 -17.07 19.25 -23.17
C ASN A 10 -16.38 17.97 -22.64
N PRO A 11 -17.11 16.91 -22.24
CA PRO A 11 -16.52 15.60 -21.93
C PRO A 11 -15.43 15.10 -22.90
N MET A 12 -15.53 15.41 -24.19
CA MET A 12 -14.52 15.02 -25.20
C MET A 12 -13.18 15.75 -25.04
N GLU A 13 -13.17 16.92 -24.40
CA GLU A 13 -11.99 17.75 -24.14
C GLU A 13 -11.30 17.36 -22.83
N LEU A 14 -11.90 16.48 -22.03
CA LEU A 14 -11.35 16.05 -20.74
C LEU A 14 -10.08 15.22 -20.90
N LEU A 15 -10.03 14.31 -21.90
CA LEU A 15 -8.87 13.44 -22.10
C LEU A 15 -7.59 14.25 -22.44
N PRO A 16 -7.60 15.19 -23.40
CA PRO A 16 -6.46 16.07 -23.64
C PRO A 16 -6.05 16.91 -22.42
N GLU A 17 -7.00 17.28 -21.56
CA GLU A 17 -6.70 18.03 -20.33
C GLU A 17 -6.02 17.14 -19.28
N LEU A 18 -6.51 15.90 -19.10
CA LEU A 18 -5.90 14.91 -18.21
C LEU A 18 -4.51 14.49 -18.68
N ASP A 19 -4.27 14.40 -19.99
CA ASP A 19 -2.95 14.07 -20.55
C ASP A 19 -1.86 15.11 -20.23
N LYS A 20 -2.24 16.33 -19.86
CA LYS A 20 -1.28 17.35 -19.39
C LYS A 20 -0.77 17.06 -17.99
N GLU A 21 -1.54 16.34 -17.18
CA GLU A 21 -1.16 15.95 -15.83
C GLU A 21 -0.17 14.80 -15.89
N LYS A 22 1.07 15.06 -15.49
CA LYS A 22 2.10 14.03 -15.44
C LYS A 22 1.94 13.20 -14.18
N HIS A 23 1.99 11.88 -14.34
CA HIS A 23 2.05 10.97 -13.20
C HIS A 23 3.29 11.26 -12.35
N VAL A 24 3.08 11.35 -11.04
CA VAL A 24 4.16 11.48 -10.05
C VAL A 24 4.21 10.18 -9.26
N PRO A 25 5.32 9.41 -9.35
CA PRO A 25 5.49 8.19 -8.58
C PRO A 25 5.33 8.44 -7.08
N ARG A 26 4.67 7.51 -6.37
CA ARG A 26 4.50 7.61 -4.92
C ARG A 26 5.80 7.29 -4.17
N PHE A 27 6.63 6.43 -4.75
CA PHE A 27 7.94 6.05 -4.23
C PHE A 27 9.00 6.16 -5.33
N GLN A 28 10.26 6.40 -4.94
CA GLN A 28 11.38 6.46 -5.88
C GLN A 28 11.80 5.07 -6.34
N ASN A 29 11.90 4.12 -5.40
CA ASN A 29 12.33 2.76 -5.66
C ASN A 29 11.18 1.90 -6.19
N THR A 30 11.50 0.74 -6.78
CA THR A 30 10.49 -0.20 -7.28
C THR A 30 9.62 -0.66 -6.13
N MET A 31 8.33 -0.35 -6.18
CA MET A 31 7.37 -0.79 -5.17
C MET A 31 6.07 -1.22 -5.85
N VAL A 32 5.69 -2.48 -5.70
CA VAL A 32 4.46 -3.05 -6.28
C VAL A 32 3.53 -3.49 -5.18
N LEU A 33 2.32 -2.94 -5.13
CA LEU A 33 1.26 -3.33 -4.19
C LEU A 33 0.44 -4.49 -4.78
N ILE A 34 0.39 -5.63 -4.08
CA ILE A 34 -0.38 -6.80 -4.50
C ILE A 34 -1.85 -6.64 -4.10
N ASP A 35 -2.74 -6.59 -5.10
CA ASP A 35 -4.18 -6.50 -4.90
C ASP A 35 -4.90 -7.86 -4.98
N HIS A 36 -4.38 -8.78 -5.79
CA HIS A 36 -4.87 -10.13 -6.01
C HIS A 36 -3.70 -11.06 -6.35
N PHE A 37 -3.90 -12.36 -6.19
CA PHE A 37 -2.93 -13.38 -6.56
C PHE A 37 -3.64 -14.71 -6.78
N PHE A 38 -3.05 -15.57 -7.58
CA PHE A 38 -3.56 -16.92 -7.85
C PHE A 38 -2.44 -17.82 -8.39
N LYS A 39 -2.66 -19.14 -8.32
CA LYS A 39 -1.77 -20.15 -8.89
C LYS A 39 -2.26 -20.54 -10.28
N VAL A 40 -1.37 -20.53 -11.25
CA VAL A 40 -1.59 -21.04 -12.60
C VAL A 40 -0.74 -22.29 -12.77
N LYS A 41 -1.32 -23.39 -13.26
CA LYS A 41 -0.65 -24.70 -13.31
C LYS A 41 0.67 -24.71 -14.08
N SER A 42 0.73 -24.05 -15.24
CA SER A 42 1.91 -24.00 -16.11
C SER A 42 2.86 -22.85 -15.79
N VAL A 43 2.31 -21.73 -15.32
CA VAL A 43 3.10 -20.54 -15.01
C VAL A 43 3.63 -20.65 -13.59
N GLY A 44 2.81 -20.84 -12.57
CA GLY A 44 3.16 -20.81 -11.15
C GLY A 44 2.37 -19.72 -10.44
N THR A 45 2.98 -19.06 -9.45
CA THR A 45 2.34 -17.94 -8.75
C THR A 45 2.26 -16.72 -9.64
N VAL A 46 1.05 -16.16 -9.77
CA VAL A 46 0.79 -14.90 -10.45
C VAL A 46 0.23 -13.92 -9.43
N ALA A 47 0.84 -12.74 -9.33
CA ALA A 47 0.37 -11.63 -8.52
C ALA A 47 -0.11 -10.50 -9.43
N LEU A 48 -1.28 -9.93 -9.13
CA LEU A 48 -1.76 -8.69 -9.74
C LEU A 48 -1.55 -7.55 -8.77
N GLY A 49 -1.21 -6.38 -9.30
CA GLY A 49 -0.91 -5.24 -8.45
C GLY A 49 -0.67 -3.96 -9.21
N PHE A 50 -0.37 -2.91 -8.45
CA PHE A 50 -0.03 -1.60 -9.00
C PHE A 50 1.42 -1.28 -8.70
N VAL A 51 2.16 -0.84 -9.72
CA VAL A 51 3.50 -0.25 -9.53
C VAL A 51 3.29 1.14 -8.91
N LEU A 52 3.60 1.28 -7.64
CA LEU A 52 3.44 2.53 -6.89
C LEU A 52 4.68 3.43 -6.96
N GLY A 53 5.85 2.85 -7.23
CA GLY A 53 7.10 3.58 -7.36
C GLY A 53 8.10 2.88 -8.28
N GLY A 54 9.06 3.65 -8.77
CA GLY A 54 10.08 3.18 -9.70
C GLY A 54 9.50 2.51 -10.94
N GLN A 55 10.18 1.46 -11.38
CA GLN A 55 9.83 0.61 -12.52
C GLN A 55 10.07 -0.84 -12.12
N VAL A 56 9.14 -1.73 -12.46
CA VAL A 56 9.38 -3.17 -12.34
C VAL A 56 9.89 -3.72 -13.66
N GLU A 57 10.92 -4.55 -13.62
CA GLU A 57 11.53 -5.15 -14.80
C GLU A 57 11.47 -6.67 -14.77
N LYS A 58 11.40 -7.28 -15.96
CA LYS A 58 11.52 -8.72 -16.09
C LYS A 58 12.88 -9.18 -15.56
N HIS A 59 12.89 -10.33 -14.90
CA HIS A 59 14.05 -10.91 -14.20
C HIS A 59 14.52 -10.16 -12.95
N GLN A 60 13.92 -9.01 -12.62
CA GLN A 60 14.22 -8.27 -11.40
C GLN A 60 13.94 -9.15 -10.16
N LYS A 61 14.85 -9.05 -9.20
CA LYS A 61 14.71 -9.65 -7.88
C LYS A 61 14.13 -8.61 -6.93
N LEU A 62 13.09 -9.00 -6.20
CA LEU A 62 12.37 -8.15 -5.26
C LEU A 62 12.19 -8.90 -3.94
N ILE A 63 12.01 -8.19 -2.85
CA ILE A 63 11.63 -8.74 -1.55
C ILE A 63 10.11 -8.70 -1.46
N CYS A 64 9.49 -9.79 -1.02
CA CYS A 64 8.07 -9.85 -0.72
C CYS A 64 7.82 -9.55 0.76
N SER A 65 7.07 -8.49 1.07
CA SER A 65 6.77 -8.09 2.46
C SER A 65 6.01 -9.18 3.20
N TYR A 66 6.16 -9.33 4.51
CA TYR A 66 5.54 -10.36 5.38
C TYR A 66 5.98 -11.80 5.12
N ALA A 67 6.25 -12.18 3.87
CA ALA A 67 6.94 -13.44 3.55
C ALA A 67 8.45 -13.33 3.84
N ASP A 68 9.00 -12.11 3.72
CA ASP A 68 10.41 -11.76 3.93
C ASP A 68 11.38 -12.63 3.11
N LYS A 69 11.01 -12.85 1.84
CA LYS A 69 11.75 -13.68 0.87
C LYS A 69 12.06 -12.91 -0.40
N GLU A 70 13.20 -13.22 -1.00
CA GLU A 70 13.51 -12.80 -2.36
C GLU A 70 12.67 -13.59 -3.37
N VAL A 71 11.96 -12.86 -4.22
CA VAL A 71 11.18 -13.36 -5.35
C VAL A 71 11.75 -12.81 -6.64
N GLN A 72 11.56 -13.53 -7.74
CA GLN A 72 12.00 -13.07 -9.06
C GLN A 72 10.81 -12.89 -10.01
N VAL A 73 10.76 -11.75 -10.70
CA VAL A 73 9.78 -11.47 -11.76
C VAL A 73 10.16 -12.28 -13.00
N ARG A 74 9.30 -13.19 -13.47
CA ARG A 74 9.56 -14.00 -14.68
C ARG A 74 8.96 -13.37 -15.94
N SER A 75 7.78 -12.80 -15.81
CA SER A 75 7.12 -12.04 -16.88
C SER A 75 6.25 -10.96 -16.27
N ILE A 76 6.00 -9.92 -17.07
CA ILE A 76 5.13 -8.81 -16.74
C ILE A 76 4.07 -8.75 -17.84
N GLN A 77 2.81 -8.62 -17.44
CA GLN A 77 1.70 -8.36 -18.35
C GLN A 77 1.01 -7.06 -17.99
N VAL A 78 0.73 -6.24 -18.99
CA VAL A 78 -0.05 -5.00 -18.87
C VAL A 78 -1.13 -5.06 -19.94
N GLN A 79 -2.40 -4.99 -19.52
CA GLN A 79 -3.55 -5.07 -20.44
C GLN A 79 -3.46 -6.29 -21.40
N ASP A 80 -3.16 -7.45 -20.83
CA ASP A 80 -3.02 -8.73 -21.56
C ASP A 80 -1.87 -8.80 -22.58
N GLU A 81 -0.99 -7.80 -22.62
CA GLU A 81 0.24 -7.83 -23.42
C GLU A 81 1.49 -8.03 -22.56
N ASP A 82 2.41 -8.86 -23.03
CA ASP A 82 3.72 -9.07 -22.40
C ASP A 82 4.58 -7.81 -22.52
N GLN A 83 5.21 -7.43 -21.41
CA GLN A 83 6.08 -6.26 -21.33
C GLN A 83 7.42 -6.65 -20.70
N GLU A 84 8.49 -5.98 -21.14
CA GLU A 84 9.82 -6.14 -20.50
C GLU A 84 9.93 -5.33 -19.20
N SER A 85 9.11 -4.29 -19.05
CA SER A 85 9.05 -3.48 -17.83
C SER A 85 7.73 -2.72 -17.70
N ALA A 86 7.41 -2.23 -16.51
CA ALA A 86 6.26 -1.36 -16.26
C ALA A 86 6.59 -0.27 -15.24
N GLN A 87 6.24 0.97 -15.59
CA GLN A 87 6.47 2.16 -14.77
C GLN A 87 5.41 2.32 -13.67
N SER A 88 5.70 3.17 -12.69
CA SER A 88 4.73 3.62 -11.70
C SER A 88 3.42 4.12 -12.33
N GLY A 89 2.29 3.81 -11.70
CA GLY A 89 0.95 4.14 -12.17
C GLY A 89 0.26 3.01 -12.94
N VAL A 90 1.01 1.98 -13.35
CA VAL A 90 0.49 0.87 -14.14
C VAL A 90 0.03 -0.28 -13.25
N ARG A 91 -1.12 -0.87 -13.59
CA ARG A 91 -1.56 -2.16 -13.03
C ARG A 91 -0.93 -3.29 -13.84
N VAL A 92 -0.22 -4.19 -13.16
CA VAL A 92 0.58 -5.27 -13.75
C VAL A 92 0.09 -6.63 -13.28
N GLY A 93 0.22 -7.63 -14.16
CA GLY A 93 0.28 -9.04 -13.78
C GLY A 93 1.72 -9.52 -13.78
N LEU A 94 2.17 -10.10 -12.67
CA LEU A 94 3.54 -10.57 -12.47
C LEU A 94 3.54 -12.07 -12.25
N ALA A 95 4.18 -12.81 -13.14
CA ALA A 95 4.52 -14.20 -12.86
C ALA A 95 5.75 -14.24 -11.94
N LEU A 96 5.61 -14.77 -10.75
CA LEU A 96 6.67 -14.79 -9.74
C LEU A 96 7.33 -16.16 -9.66
N LYS A 97 8.60 -16.17 -9.25
CA LYS A 97 9.39 -17.36 -8.89
C LYS A 97 9.86 -17.22 -7.44
N ASN A 98 10.05 -18.36 -6.77
CA ASN A 98 10.48 -18.49 -5.37
C ASN A 98 9.43 -18.05 -4.33
N ILE A 99 8.15 -18.07 -4.71
CA ILE A 99 7.03 -17.87 -3.78
C ILE A 99 5.81 -18.64 -4.28
N ASP A 100 5.11 -19.33 -3.39
CA ASP A 100 3.83 -19.95 -3.68
C ASP A 100 2.66 -19.00 -3.36
N SER A 101 1.50 -19.22 -3.99
CA SER A 101 0.35 -18.34 -3.84
C SER A 101 -0.26 -18.35 -2.44
N ASP A 102 -0.09 -19.42 -1.68
CA ASP A 102 -0.54 -19.56 -0.28
C ASP A 102 0.33 -18.75 0.71
N GLU A 103 1.51 -18.31 0.28
CA GLU A 103 2.37 -17.39 1.04
C GLU A 103 2.02 -15.92 0.79
N LEU A 104 1.10 -15.64 -0.13
CA LEU A 104 0.63 -14.30 -0.46
C LEU A 104 -0.70 -13.98 0.23
N GLU A 105 -0.83 -12.71 0.59
CA GLU A 105 -2.05 -12.11 1.11
C GLU A 105 -2.24 -10.75 0.43
N ARG A 106 -3.50 -10.34 0.32
CA ARG A 106 -3.86 -9.02 -0.21
C ARG A 106 -3.21 -7.91 0.63
N GLY A 107 -2.64 -6.91 -0.04
CA GLY A 107 -1.96 -5.80 0.60
C GLY A 107 -0.50 -6.07 1.00
N MET A 108 0.09 -7.18 0.55
CA MET A 108 1.55 -7.35 0.55
C MET A 108 2.19 -6.52 -0.58
N PHE A 109 3.48 -6.25 -0.44
CA PHE A 109 4.29 -5.45 -1.36
C PHE A 109 5.48 -6.26 -1.89
N LEU A 110 5.87 -5.96 -3.12
CA LEU A 110 7.17 -6.32 -3.68
C LEU A 110 8.04 -5.07 -3.76
N SER A 111 9.30 -5.15 -3.34
CA SER A 111 10.21 -4.00 -3.32
C SER A 111 11.66 -4.41 -3.55
N ASP A 112 12.44 -3.58 -4.23
CA ASP A 112 13.90 -3.74 -4.37
C ASP A 112 14.66 -3.24 -3.13
N THR A 113 13.99 -2.51 -2.23
CA THR A 113 14.53 -2.12 -0.92
C THR A 113 13.89 -2.88 0.24
N PRO A 114 14.63 -3.11 1.34
CA PRO A 114 14.09 -3.75 2.54
C PRO A 114 12.90 -3.01 3.15
N PHE A 115 12.04 -3.78 3.82
CA PHE A 115 10.85 -3.28 4.48
C PHE A 115 11.09 -2.93 5.95
N GLN A 116 10.44 -1.87 6.41
CA GLN A 116 10.40 -1.53 7.84
C GLN A 116 9.04 -1.92 8.42
N TYR A 117 9.06 -2.71 9.49
CA TYR A 117 7.86 -3.10 10.22
C TYR A 117 7.77 -2.39 11.58
N LEU A 118 6.55 -2.16 12.00
CA LEU A 118 6.23 -1.52 13.27
C LEU A 118 5.38 -2.48 14.12
N SER A 119 5.88 -2.82 15.30
CA SER A 119 5.10 -3.52 16.33
C SER A 119 4.85 -2.62 17.54
N SER A 120 5.84 -1.81 17.92
CA SER A 120 5.69 -0.79 18.97
C SER A 120 6.34 0.50 18.51
N PHE A 121 5.62 1.63 18.61
CA PHE A 121 6.13 2.92 18.14
C PHE A 121 5.44 4.08 18.86
N ASN A 122 6.14 5.22 18.88
CA ASN A 122 5.58 6.49 19.31
C ASN A 122 5.14 7.30 18.08
N GLY A 123 4.05 8.03 18.21
CA GLY A 123 3.61 8.94 17.17
C GLY A 123 2.72 10.05 17.70
N LYS A 124 2.64 11.14 16.93
CA LYS A 124 1.71 12.22 17.21
C LYS A 124 0.33 11.82 16.71
N LEU A 125 -0.60 11.67 17.64
CA LEU A 125 -1.99 11.38 17.29
C LEU A 125 -2.71 12.69 16.90
N GLU A 126 -3.32 12.68 15.72
CA GLU A 126 -4.14 13.77 15.20
C GLU A 126 -5.58 13.28 15.10
N ILE A 127 -6.38 13.66 16.08
CA ILE A 127 -7.78 13.25 16.20
C ILE A 127 -8.65 14.12 15.30
N SER A 128 -9.57 13.48 14.60
CA SER A 128 -10.58 14.17 13.80
C SER A 128 -11.47 15.04 14.70
N PRO A 129 -11.81 16.27 14.29
CA PRO A 129 -12.75 17.12 15.03
C PRO A 129 -14.13 16.49 15.26
N PHE A 130 -14.49 15.49 14.45
CA PHE A 130 -15.76 14.77 14.54
C PHE A 130 -15.72 13.58 15.52
N SER A 131 -14.55 13.27 16.06
CA SER A 131 -14.38 12.19 17.03
C SER A 131 -14.58 12.70 18.45
N LYS A 132 -15.32 11.94 19.25
CA LYS A 132 -15.48 12.18 20.70
C LYS A 132 -14.46 11.40 21.54
N LEU A 133 -13.44 10.84 20.89
CA LEU A 133 -12.52 9.90 21.51
C LEU A 133 -11.47 10.65 22.36
N ASN A 134 -11.47 10.37 23.66
CA ASN A 134 -10.39 10.79 24.57
C ASN A 134 -9.27 9.74 24.53
N VAL A 135 -8.01 10.15 24.35
CA VAL A 135 -6.83 9.26 24.25
C VAL A 135 -5.94 9.28 25.49
N ASP A 136 -6.41 9.91 26.57
CA ASP A 136 -5.70 9.89 27.85
C ASP A 136 -5.76 8.51 28.55
N GLU A 137 -6.65 7.63 28.09
CA GLU A 137 -6.81 6.25 28.58
C GLU A 137 -6.30 5.24 27.55
N VAL A 138 -5.86 4.08 28.04
CA VAL A 138 -5.48 2.94 27.19
C VAL A 138 -6.70 2.48 26.40
N GLN A 139 -6.59 2.43 25.07
CA GLN A 139 -7.68 2.05 24.19
C GLN A 139 -7.27 1.08 23.10
N GLU A 140 -8.18 0.16 22.80
CA GLU A 140 -8.06 -0.72 21.64
C GLU A 140 -8.27 0.06 20.34
N ILE A 141 -7.32 -0.09 19.42
CA ILE A 141 -7.33 0.57 18.12
C ILE A 141 -6.97 -0.42 17.00
N PHE A 142 -7.35 -0.06 15.79
CA PHE A 142 -6.79 -0.61 14.57
C PHE A 142 -5.96 0.46 13.87
N VAL A 143 -4.72 0.12 13.59
CA VAL A 143 -3.81 0.90 12.75
C VAL A 143 -3.86 0.33 11.35
N SER A 144 -4.11 1.17 10.35
CA SER A 144 -4.17 0.76 8.94
C SER A 144 -3.15 1.51 8.11
N ASP A 145 -2.49 0.79 7.21
CA ASP A 145 -1.69 1.35 6.12
C ASP A 145 -2.05 0.64 4.81
N GLU A 146 -2.25 1.44 3.76
CA GLU A 146 -2.69 0.99 2.43
C GLU A 146 -3.86 -0.03 2.49
N MET A 147 -3.57 -1.32 2.34
CA MET A 147 -4.57 -2.40 2.24
C MET A 147 -4.56 -3.36 3.43
N ARG A 148 -3.75 -3.10 4.47
CA ARG A 148 -3.67 -3.93 5.68
C ARG A 148 -3.98 -3.11 6.92
N TYR A 149 -4.53 -3.79 7.92
CA TYR A 149 -4.75 -3.22 9.23
C TYR A 149 -4.27 -4.19 10.30
N GLN A 150 -3.93 -3.65 11.46
CA GLN A 150 -3.52 -4.43 12.60
C GLN A 150 -4.11 -3.88 13.88
N ARG A 151 -4.58 -4.80 14.72
CA ARG A 151 -5.12 -4.51 16.04
C ARG A 151 -3.98 -4.21 17.02
N GLY A 152 -4.24 -3.31 17.96
CA GLY A 152 -3.32 -2.97 19.03
C GLY A 152 -3.97 -2.12 20.10
N MET A 153 -3.14 -1.62 21.01
CA MET A 153 -3.49 -0.69 22.07
C MET A 153 -2.74 0.62 21.87
N VAL A 154 -3.39 1.73 22.21
CA VAL A 154 -2.76 3.05 22.33
C VAL A 154 -2.84 3.51 23.78
N ASP A 155 -1.73 4.01 24.31
CA ASP A 155 -1.65 4.74 25.57
C ASP A 155 -1.01 6.11 25.28
N LYS A 156 -1.84 7.17 25.28
CA LYS A 156 -1.46 8.53 24.90
C LYS A 156 -0.88 8.59 23.48
N SER A 157 0.45 8.52 23.36
CA SER A 157 1.21 8.57 22.09
C SER A 157 1.92 7.26 21.74
N SER A 158 1.92 6.29 22.65
CA SER A 158 2.56 5.00 22.48
C SER A 158 1.56 4.00 21.91
N VAL A 159 1.92 3.35 20.80
CA VAL A 159 1.12 2.30 20.17
C VAL A 159 1.85 0.98 20.25
N GLN A 160 1.12 -0.06 20.64
CA GLN A 160 1.58 -1.45 20.63
C GLN A 160 0.60 -2.31 19.83
N LEU A 161 1.08 -2.91 18.75
CA LEU A 161 0.33 -3.78 17.85
C LEU A 161 0.55 -5.25 18.19
N GLU A 162 -0.48 -6.07 17.97
CA GLU A 162 -0.42 -7.52 18.23
C GLU A 162 0.43 -8.27 17.20
N LYS A 163 0.50 -7.74 15.97
CA LYS A 163 1.40 -8.20 14.92
C LYS A 163 2.08 -6.97 14.31
N PRO A 164 3.21 -7.13 13.60
CA PRO A 164 3.80 -6.04 12.87
C PRO A 164 2.89 -5.52 11.74
N ILE A 165 2.90 -4.20 11.52
CA ILE A 165 2.40 -3.58 10.30
C ILE A 165 3.56 -2.99 9.50
N LEU A 166 3.45 -3.02 8.18
CA LEU A 166 4.44 -2.42 7.30
C LEU A 166 4.34 -0.89 7.36
N LYS A 167 5.48 -0.20 7.55
CA LYS A 167 5.56 1.27 7.50
C LYS A 167 5.80 1.70 6.06
N ILE A 168 4.73 1.93 5.30
CA ILE A 168 4.84 2.47 3.94
C ILE A 168 4.88 4.01 3.99
N LYS A 169 4.10 4.60 4.89
CA LYS A 169 4.06 6.06 5.11
C LYS A 169 4.38 6.43 6.55
N ASN A 170 4.80 7.67 6.76
CA ASN A 170 4.95 8.26 8.09
C ASN A 170 3.60 8.64 8.73
N THR A 171 2.47 8.37 8.08
CA THR A 171 1.14 8.69 8.61
C THR A 171 0.24 7.50 8.39
N LEU A 172 -0.20 6.90 9.50
CA LEU A 172 -1.07 5.73 9.51
C LEU A 172 -2.47 6.16 9.95
N VAL A 173 -3.49 5.47 9.44
CA VAL A 173 -4.87 5.74 9.82
C VAL A 173 -5.19 4.96 11.09
N VAL A 174 -5.89 5.60 12.03
CA VAL A 174 -6.35 4.93 13.25
C VAL A 174 -7.88 4.86 13.29
N SER A 175 -8.37 3.70 13.72
CA SER A 175 -9.79 3.40 13.79
C SER A 175 -10.13 2.54 15.00
N THR A 176 -11.41 2.50 15.35
CA THR A 176 -11.96 1.72 16.47
C THR A 176 -13.15 0.90 15.97
N PRO A 177 -13.29 -0.37 16.39
CA PRO A 177 -14.39 -1.23 15.92
C PRO A 177 -15.75 -0.81 16.47
N ASN A 178 -15.75 -0.30 17.71
CA ASN A 178 -16.93 -0.29 18.57
C ASN A 178 -17.53 1.11 18.76
N ARG A 179 -17.03 2.12 18.06
CA ARG A 179 -17.50 3.51 18.18
C ARG A 179 -17.72 4.17 16.83
N SER A 180 -18.56 5.20 16.82
CA SER A 180 -18.79 6.06 15.66
C SER A 180 -18.27 7.48 15.94
N PRO A 181 -17.52 8.11 15.02
CA PRO A 181 -17.03 7.55 13.76
C PRO A 181 -15.95 6.47 13.99
N ARG A 182 -15.96 5.41 13.16
CA ARG A 182 -14.99 4.30 13.28
C ARG A 182 -13.57 4.74 13.00
N ILE A 183 -13.39 5.58 11.98
CA ILE A 183 -12.11 6.27 11.76
C ILE A 183 -12.13 7.53 12.62
N PHE A 184 -11.20 7.63 13.56
CA PHE A 184 -11.19 8.73 14.51
C PHE A 184 -9.98 9.64 14.36
N GLY A 185 -9.01 9.29 13.51
CA GLY A 185 -7.85 10.15 13.26
C GLY A 185 -6.75 9.47 12.48
N ARG A 186 -5.55 10.03 12.61
CA ARG A 186 -4.31 9.48 12.05
C ARG A 186 -3.18 9.62 13.07
N ILE A 187 -2.20 8.72 13.00
CA ILE A 187 -0.98 8.81 13.80
C ILE A 187 0.20 9.12 12.88
N ARG A 188 0.93 10.19 13.20
CA ARG A 188 2.14 10.58 12.48
C ARG A 188 3.37 10.08 13.22
N ILE A 189 4.14 9.24 12.54
CA ILE A 189 5.37 8.62 13.04
C ILE A 189 6.54 9.49 12.60
N GLY A 190 7.47 9.74 13.51
CA GLY A 190 8.73 10.46 13.25
C GLY A 190 9.55 9.79 12.15
#